data_AF-A0A8T5A0Y5-F1
#
_entry.id   AF-A0A8T5A0Y5-F1
#
_cell.length_a   1.000
_cell.length_b   1.000
_cell.length_c   1.000
_cell.angle_alpha   90.00
_cell.angle_beta   90.00
_cell.angle_gamma   90.00
#
_symmetry.space_group_name_H-M   'P 1'
#
loop_
_entity.id
_entity.type
_entity.pdbx_description
1 polymer ?
#
loop_
_entity_poly.entity_id
_entity_poly.type
_entity_poly.pdbx_seq_one_letter_code
_entity_poly.pdbx_strand_id
1 'polypeptide(L)'
;MPEPFVLYVSKRFLDKASKTFGLGFIVRKPLTEIFKKMNVSFKELDRDEAKAALDRLAETEGITITVSQLIKGLALAFFLPTSILIAALKKVFYRSGAETEDSTILEFLAEIPRMFKTTLFYDIWLIVPKTETGEANTKQLIKTIVEKTGTTPLTEEEWENLQPIIEKLKGKLEIKGITENLWKTL
;
A
#
# COMPACT_ATOMS: atom_id res chain seq x y z
N MET A 1 15.53 11.57 2.53
CA MET A 1 14.55 10.48 2.32
C MET A 1 13.24 11.08 1.83
N PRO A 2 12.63 10.54 0.76
CA PRO A 2 11.35 11.02 0.26
C PRO A 2 10.18 10.75 1.21
N GLU A 3 9.08 11.46 1.00
CA GLU A 3 7.84 11.20 1.73
C GLU A 3 7.20 9.87 1.30
N PRO A 4 6.66 9.10 2.25
CA PRO A 4 5.77 7.98 1.96
C PRO A 4 4.58 8.38 1.10
N PHE A 5 4.04 7.43 0.36
CA PHE A 5 2.84 7.63 -0.45
C PHE A 5 1.98 6.38 -0.54
N VAL A 6 0.71 6.58 -0.89
CA VAL A 6 -0.30 5.52 -0.97
C VAL A 6 -0.82 5.38 -2.39
N LEU A 7 -0.96 4.12 -2.83
CA LEU A 7 -1.64 3.74 -4.06
C LEU A 7 -2.81 2.82 -3.73
N TYR A 8 -4.01 3.15 -4.21
CA TYR A 8 -5.17 2.28 -4.12
C TYR A 8 -5.28 1.42 -5.37
N VAL A 9 -5.53 0.13 -5.20
CA VAL A 9 -5.54 -0.87 -6.27
C VAL A 9 -6.88 -1.58 -6.26
N SER A 10 -7.55 -1.63 -7.40
CA SER A 10 -8.84 -2.31 -7.49
C SER A 10 -8.69 -3.83 -7.49
N LYS A 11 -9.72 -4.51 -6.95
CA LYS A 11 -9.83 -5.97 -7.07
C LYS A 11 -9.73 -6.43 -8.53
N ARG A 12 -10.33 -5.69 -9.46
CA ARG A 12 -10.30 -5.99 -10.90
C ARG A 12 -8.86 -6.03 -11.43
N PHE A 13 -8.04 -5.04 -11.07
CA PHE A 13 -6.62 -5.04 -11.44
C PHE A 13 -5.90 -6.25 -10.85
N LEU A 14 -6.10 -6.54 -9.55
CA LEU A 14 -5.45 -7.69 -8.91
C LEU A 14 -5.89 -9.04 -9.46
N ASP A 15 -7.15 -9.19 -9.84
CA ASP A 15 -7.65 -10.40 -10.50
C ASP A 15 -6.98 -10.59 -11.87
N LYS A 16 -6.75 -9.50 -12.61
CA LYS A 16 -6.01 -9.54 -13.88
C LYS A 16 -4.53 -9.83 -13.65
N ALA A 17 -3.89 -9.16 -12.69
CA ALA A 17 -2.50 -9.39 -12.33
C ALA A 17 -2.28 -10.85 -11.88
N SER A 18 -3.20 -11.40 -11.09
CA SER A 18 -3.15 -12.80 -10.64
C SER A 18 -3.12 -13.78 -11.81
N LYS A 19 -3.88 -13.51 -12.88
CA LYS A 19 -3.83 -14.30 -14.12
C LYS A 19 -2.53 -14.08 -14.88
N THR A 20 -2.12 -12.83 -15.06
CA THR A 20 -0.91 -12.46 -15.82
C THR A 20 0.37 -13.06 -15.20
N PHE A 21 0.50 -13.00 -13.87
CA PHE A 21 1.68 -13.49 -13.15
C PHE A 21 1.55 -14.96 -12.72
N GLY A 22 0.43 -15.62 -13.01
CA GLY A 22 0.22 -17.02 -12.67
C GLY A 22 0.24 -17.28 -11.15
N LEU A 23 -0.48 -16.47 -10.39
CA LEU A 23 -0.50 -16.50 -8.91
C LEU A 23 -1.50 -17.51 -8.34
N GLY A 24 -2.39 -18.06 -9.18
CA GLY A 24 -3.47 -18.99 -8.79
C GLY A 24 -4.78 -18.28 -8.45
N PHE A 25 -5.79 -19.05 -8.03
CA PHE A 25 -7.17 -18.58 -7.83
C PHE A 25 -7.43 -17.89 -6.48
N ILE A 26 -6.61 -18.15 -5.46
CA ILE A 26 -6.76 -17.60 -4.10
C ILE A 26 -5.41 -17.04 -3.66
N VAL A 27 -5.13 -15.81 -4.09
CA VAL A 27 -3.88 -15.14 -3.76
C VAL A 27 -4.09 -14.32 -2.48
N ARG A 28 -3.46 -14.76 -1.38
CA ARG A 28 -3.58 -14.06 -0.08
C ARG A 28 -2.70 -12.81 0.01
N LYS A 29 -1.56 -12.81 -0.68
CA LYS A 29 -0.51 -11.78 -0.61
C LYS A 29 -0.04 -11.35 -2.01
N PRO A 30 -0.94 -10.77 -2.84
CA PRO A 30 -0.66 -10.59 -4.25
C PRO A 30 0.59 -9.77 -4.53
N LEU A 31 0.88 -8.71 -3.77
CA LEU A 31 2.11 -7.93 -3.92
C LEU A 31 3.38 -8.79 -3.89
N THR A 32 3.59 -9.54 -2.80
CA THR A 32 4.80 -10.35 -2.61
C THR A 32 4.91 -11.48 -3.63
N GLU A 33 3.79 -12.08 -4.04
CA GLU A 33 3.77 -13.11 -5.07
C GLU A 33 4.09 -12.54 -6.47
N ILE A 34 3.63 -11.32 -6.79
CA ILE A 34 4.05 -10.59 -7.99
C ILE A 34 5.57 -10.35 -7.97
N PHE A 35 6.11 -9.90 -6.83
CA PHE A 35 7.54 -9.65 -6.69
C PHE A 35 8.37 -10.92 -6.90
N LYS A 36 7.95 -12.05 -6.32
CA LYS A 36 8.55 -13.38 -6.57
C LYS A 36 8.57 -13.72 -8.05
N LYS A 37 7.44 -13.53 -8.76
CA LYS A 37 7.34 -13.83 -10.20
C LYS A 37 8.16 -12.89 -11.08
N MET A 38 8.47 -11.69 -10.58
CA MET A 38 9.34 -10.73 -11.25
C MET A 38 10.81 -10.88 -10.86
N ASN A 39 11.17 -11.86 -10.01
CA ASN A 39 12.52 -12.05 -9.47
C ASN A 39 13.06 -10.80 -8.77
N VAL A 40 12.19 -10.03 -8.11
CA VAL A 40 12.60 -8.91 -7.26
C VAL A 40 13.17 -9.50 -5.97
N SER A 41 14.34 -9.03 -5.54
CA SER A 41 14.90 -9.38 -4.24
C SER A 41 14.18 -8.59 -3.14
N PHE A 42 13.58 -9.29 -2.18
CA PHE A 42 12.92 -8.66 -1.03
C PHE A 42 12.91 -9.59 0.17
N LYS A 43 12.82 -9.00 1.36
CA LYS A 43 12.43 -9.69 2.59
C LYS A 43 10.92 -9.54 2.75
N GLU A 44 10.20 -10.66 2.81
CA GLU A 44 8.78 -10.65 3.18
C GLU A 44 8.66 -10.24 4.65
N LEU A 45 7.71 -9.36 4.95
CA LEU A 45 7.45 -8.87 6.30
C LEU A 45 6.09 -9.37 6.77
N ASP A 46 6.05 -9.98 7.95
CA ASP A 46 4.80 -10.10 8.69
C ASP A 46 4.39 -8.76 9.33
N ARG A 47 3.30 -8.77 10.10
CA ARG A 47 2.74 -7.57 10.72
C ARG A 47 3.71 -6.91 11.71
N ASP A 48 4.38 -7.69 12.53
CA ASP A 48 5.24 -7.18 13.59
C ASP A 48 6.60 -6.75 12.99
N GLU A 49 7.07 -7.49 11.99
CA GLU A 49 8.23 -7.09 11.19
C GLU A 49 7.98 -5.81 10.38
N ALA A 50 6.78 -5.63 9.83
CA ALA A 50 6.40 -4.40 9.14
C ALA A 50 6.42 -3.19 10.07
N LYS A 51 5.85 -3.33 11.29
CA LYS A 51 5.94 -2.29 12.31
C LYS A 51 7.40 -1.97 12.64
N ALA A 52 8.21 -3.00 12.92
CA ALA A 52 9.61 -2.82 13.24
C ALA A 52 10.39 -2.16 12.08
N ALA A 53 10.07 -2.48 10.83
CA ALA A 53 10.69 -1.85 9.65
C ALA A 53 10.36 -0.35 9.57
N LEU A 54 9.11 0.05 9.83
CA LEU A 54 8.73 1.47 9.89
C LEU A 54 9.44 2.19 11.04
N ASP A 55 9.50 1.59 12.23
CA ASP A 55 10.19 2.17 13.38
C ASP A 55 11.68 2.40 13.08
N ARG A 56 12.36 1.41 12.49
CA ARG A 56 13.77 1.54 12.04
C ARG A 56 13.96 2.68 11.03
N LEU A 57 13.06 2.80 10.06
CA LEU A 57 13.14 3.88 9.05
C LEU A 57 12.95 5.26 9.67
N ALA A 58 12.06 5.39 10.65
CA ALA A 58 11.84 6.64 11.35
C ALA A 58 13.03 7.08 12.21
N GLU A 59 13.90 6.15 12.59
CA GLU A 59 15.10 6.37 13.41
C GLU A 59 16.38 6.51 12.57
N THR A 60 16.29 6.42 11.24
CA THR A 60 17.44 6.49 10.34
C THR A 60 18.06 7.89 10.35
N GLU A 61 19.38 7.97 10.50
CA GLU A 61 20.12 9.24 10.46
C GLU A 61 19.96 9.94 9.08
N GLY A 62 19.83 11.27 9.10
CA GLY A 62 19.66 12.06 7.87
C GLY A 62 18.21 12.15 7.34
N ILE A 63 17.24 11.59 8.05
CA ILE A 63 15.81 11.84 7.79
C ILE A 63 15.38 13.19 8.38
N THR A 64 14.45 13.88 7.72
CA THR A 64 13.84 15.09 8.30
C THR A 64 12.91 14.71 9.44
N ILE A 65 12.79 15.59 10.44
CA ILE A 65 11.91 15.38 11.60
C ILE A 65 10.47 15.11 11.14
N THR A 66 9.99 15.85 10.13
CA THR A 66 8.65 15.72 9.58
C THR A 66 8.41 14.32 8.98
N VAL A 67 9.34 13.80 8.17
CA VAL A 67 9.19 12.46 7.57
C VAL A 67 9.27 11.37 8.66
N SER A 68 10.16 11.52 9.64
CA SER A 68 10.22 10.61 10.80
C SER A 68 8.90 10.57 11.58
N GLN A 69 8.30 11.73 11.86
CA GLN A 69 7.00 11.83 12.53
C GLN A 69 5.88 11.18 11.72
N LEU A 70 5.90 11.36 10.40
CA LEU A 70 4.91 10.76 9.51
C LEU A 70 5.01 9.23 9.48
N ILE A 71 6.23 8.67 9.45
CA ILE A 71 6.44 7.22 9.52
C ILE A 71 6.05 6.65 10.89
N LYS A 72 6.34 7.37 11.99
CA LYS A 72 5.85 6.99 13.33
C LYS A 72 4.33 7.02 13.37
N GLY A 73 3.70 8.04 12.80
CA GLY A 73 2.25 8.14 12.67
C GLY A 73 1.64 6.96 11.92
N LEU A 74 2.26 6.54 10.80
CA LEU A 74 1.90 5.33 10.06
C LEU A 74 1.96 4.07 10.93
N ALA A 75 3.07 3.85 11.62
CA ALA A 75 3.26 2.69 12.47
C ALA A 75 2.19 2.63 13.59
N LEU A 76 1.91 3.77 14.22
CA LEU A 76 0.88 3.91 15.25
C LEU A 76 -0.52 3.62 14.69
N ALA A 77 -0.85 4.20 13.53
CA ALA A 77 -2.15 4.09 12.90
C ALA A 77 -2.48 2.64 12.50
N PHE A 78 -1.52 1.92 11.90
CA PHE A 78 -1.76 0.59 11.34
C PHE A 78 -1.52 -0.56 12.32
N PHE A 79 -0.66 -0.40 13.33
CA PHE A 79 -0.14 -1.55 14.08
C PHE A 79 -0.33 -1.49 15.61
N LEU A 80 -0.83 -0.40 16.20
CA LEU A 80 -1.15 -0.41 17.63
C LEU A 80 -2.51 -1.05 17.95
N PRO A 81 -2.65 -1.88 19.00
CA PRO A 81 -3.91 -2.53 19.39
C PRO A 81 -5.07 -1.56 19.66
N THR A 82 -4.76 -0.32 20.08
CA THR A 82 -5.72 0.74 20.42
C THR A 82 -5.85 1.80 19.33
N SER A 83 -5.33 1.56 18.12
CA SER A 83 -5.28 2.61 17.11
C SER A 83 -6.69 3.03 16.67
N ILE A 84 -6.87 4.34 16.56
CA ILE A 84 -8.10 4.98 16.04
C ILE A 84 -8.40 4.46 14.63
N LEU A 85 -7.37 4.08 13.86
CA LEU A 85 -7.53 3.51 12.53
C LEU A 85 -8.10 2.08 12.58
N ILE A 86 -7.61 1.18 13.43
CA ILE A 86 -8.20 -0.17 13.59
C ILE A 86 -9.64 -0.07 14.09
N ALA A 87 -9.92 0.83 15.03
CA ALA A 87 -11.25 1.06 15.57
C ALA A 87 -12.22 1.73 14.57
N ALA A 88 -11.75 2.68 13.74
CA ALA A 88 -12.59 3.43 12.80
C ALA A 88 -12.68 2.78 11.41
N LEU A 89 -11.61 2.10 10.98
CA LEU A 89 -11.60 1.37 9.72
C LEU A 89 -12.25 0.01 9.89
N LYS A 90 -11.96 -0.78 10.95
CA LYS A 90 -12.41 -2.19 11.19
C LYS A 90 -12.39 -3.16 9.99
N LYS A 91 -11.92 -2.68 8.85
CA LYS A 91 -12.13 -3.20 7.51
C LYS A 91 -10.92 -2.94 6.62
N VAL A 92 -9.84 -2.38 7.18
CA VAL A 92 -8.53 -2.32 6.53
C VAL A 92 -7.64 -3.30 7.27
N PHE A 93 -7.15 -4.30 6.57
CA PHE A 93 -6.42 -5.43 7.14
C PHE A 93 -5.04 -5.52 6.54
N TYR A 94 -4.01 -5.64 7.36
CA TYR A 94 -2.67 -5.96 6.89
C TYR A 94 -2.68 -7.33 6.18
N ARG A 95 -2.14 -7.40 4.96
CA ARG A 95 -1.99 -8.64 4.19
C ARG A 95 -0.55 -9.11 4.14
N SER A 96 0.33 -8.22 3.71
CA SER A 96 1.74 -8.54 3.48
C SER A 96 2.59 -7.29 3.47
N GLY A 97 3.90 -7.49 3.58
CA GLY A 97 4.89 -6.43 3.42
C GLY A 97 6.10 -6.98 2.70
N ALA A 98 6.79 -6.10 1.99
CA ALA A 98 8.02 -6.39 1.29
C ALA A 98 9.03 -5.28 1.61
N GLU A 99 10.16 -5.67 2.20
CA GLU A 99 11.32 -4.80 2.31
C GLU A 99 12.29 -5.11 1.17
N THR A 100 12.45 -4.17 0.27
CA THR A 100 13.48 -4.19 -0.78
C THR A 100 14.68 -3.34 -0.36
N GLU A 101 15.71 -3.30 -1.20
CA GLU A 101 16.82 -2.34 -1.03
C GLU A 101 16.32 -0.89 -1.12
N ASP A 102 15.35 -0.63 -2.01
CA ASP A 102 14.88 0.72 -2.36
C ASP A 102 13.75 1.24 -1.44
N SER A 103 12.90 0.34 -0.93
CA SER A 103 11.67 0.73 -0.23
C SER A 103 11.12 -0.37 0.67
N THR A 104 10.33 0.06 1.65
CA THR A 104 9.39 -0.81 2.38
C THR A 104 8.00 -0.59 1.81
N ILE A 105 7.36 -1.66 1.33
CA ILE A 105 6.02 -1.61 0.73
C ILE A 105 5.10 -2.49 1.54
N LEU A 106 4.01 -1.92 2.03
CA LEU A 106 3.01 -2.61 2.85
C LEU A 106 1.69 -2.71 2.08
N GLU A 107 1.11 -3.90 2.06
CA GLU A 107 -0.16 -4.21 1.41
C GLU A 107 -1.25 -4.39 2.46
N PHE A 108 -2.31 -3.59 2.33
CA PHE A 108 -3.51 -3.70 3.15
C PHE A 108 -4.73 -3.98 2.27
N LEU A 109 -5.68 -4.75 2.78
CA LEU A 109 -6.99 -4.96 2.15
C LEU A 109 -8.05 -4.08 2.82
N ALA A 110 -8.65 -3.17 2.07
CA ALA A 110 -9.84 -2.42 2.45
C ALA A 110 -11.13 -3.11 1.99
N GLU A 111 -12.07 -3.25 2.89
CA GLU A 111 -13.41 -3.79 2.66
C GLU A 111 -14.46 -2.69 2.84
N ILE A 112 -15.30 -2.47 1.82
CA ILE A 112 -16.38 -1.49 1.86
C ILE A 112 -17.73 -2.24 1.74
N PRO A 113 -18.46 -2.42 2.84
CA PRO A 113 -19.76 -3.08 2.81
C PRO A 113 -20.76 -2.20 2.09
N ARG A 114 -21.62 -2.79 1.27
CA ARG A 114 -22.71 -2.07 0.60
C ARG A 114 -24.04 -2.71 0.97
N MET A 115 -25.01 -1.88 1.35
CA MET A 115 -26.35 -2.36 1.66
C MET A 115 -27.00 -2.87 0.36
N PHE A 116 -27.50 -4.11 0.37
CA PHE A 116 -28.16 -4.76 -0.78
C PHE A 116 -27.29 -4.94 -2.03
N LYS A 117 -25.96 -4.83 -1.92
CA LYS A 117 -25.00 -5.07 -3.01
C LYS A 117 -23.80 -5.85 -2.49
N THR A 118 -23.00 -6.40 -3.41
CA THR A 118 -21.74 -7.06 -3.05
C THR A 118 -20.77 -6.08 -2.40
N THR A 119 -20.09 -6.54 -1.35
CA THR A 119 -18.98 -5.83 -0.71
C THR A 119 -17.88 -5.52 -1.73
N LEU A 120 -17.34 -4.31 -1.68
CA LEU A 120 -16.20 -3.93 -2.49
C LEU A 120 -14.90 -4.20 -1.74
N PHE A 121 -13.88 -4.60 -2.48
CA PHE A 121 -12.54 -4.85 -1.97
C PHE A 121 -11.53 -4.04 -2.77
N TYR A 122 -10.62 -3.39 -2.06
CA TYR A 122 -9.52 -2.63 -2.63
C TYR A 122 -8.25 -2.93 -1.86
N ASP A 123 -7.14 -3.07 -2.54
CA ASP A 123 -5.84 -3.13 -1.89
C ASP A 123 -5.26 -1.72 -1.78
N ILE A 124 -4.55 -1.47 -0.70
CA ILE A 124 -3.86 -0.23 -0.41
C ILE A 124 -2.39 -0.58 -0.31
N TRP A 125 -1.59 -0.06 -1.23
CA TRP A 125 -0.14 -0.16 -1.17
C TRP A 125 0.39 1.11 -0.54
N LEU A 126 0.98 0.98 0.63
CA LEU A 126 1.74 2.04 1.29
C LEU A 126 3.21 1.84 0.97
N ILE A 127 3.80 2.82 0.28
CA ILE A 127 5.21 2.79 -0.13
C ILE A 127 5.98 3.77 0.75
N VAL A 128 7.06 3.30 1.36
CA VAL A 128 8.02 4.10 2.12
C VAL A 128 9.39 3.99 1.44
N PRO A 129 9.74 4.93 0.55
CA PRO A 129 11.03 4.93 -0.12
C PRO A 129 12.17 5.24 0.84
N LYS A 130 13.29 4.52 0.75
CA LYS A 130 14.47 4.73 1.60
C LYS A 130 15.32 5.91 1.12
N THR A 131 15.37 6.15 -0.20
CA THR A 131 16.12 7.22 -0.85
C THR A 131 15.35 7.79 -2.05
N GLU A 132 15.79 8.92 -2.62
CA GLU A 132 15.18 9.50 -3.85
C GLU A 132 15.33 8.55 -5.04
N THR A 133 16.51 7.94 -5.21
CA THR A 133 16.72 6.88 -6.20
C THR A 133 15.82 5.69 -5.94
N GLY A 134 15.64 5.29 -4.68
CA GLY A 134 14.74 4.21 -4.30
C GLY A 134 13.28 4.51 -4.60
N GLU A 135 12.84 5.77 -4.47
CA GLU A 135 11.51 6.19 -4.92
C GLU A 135 11.35 6.02 -6.43
N ALA A 136 12.31 6.49 -7.22
CA ALA A 136 12.28 6.37 -8.68
C ALA A 136 12.26 4.89 -9.12
N ASN A 137 13.13 4.06 -8.55
CA ASN A 137 13.19 2.62 -8.82
C ASN A 137 11.89 1.92 -8.45
N THR A 138 11.32 2.24 -7.28
CA THR A 138 10.06 1.66 -6.82
C THR A 138 8.90 2.06 -7.73
N LYS A 139 8.82 3.32 -8.15
CA LYS A 139 7.82 3.77 -9.13
C LYS A 139 7.97 3.04 -10.46
N GLN A 140 9.19 2.84 -10.95
CA GLN A 140 9.46 2.09 -12.17
C GLN A 140 9.05 0.61 -12.05
N LEU A 141 9.32 -0.02 -10.91
CA LEU A 141 8.86 -1.38 -10.63
C LEU A 141 7.32 -1.46 -10.68
N ILE A 142 6.64 -0.53 -10.02
CA ILE A 142 5.17 -0.47 -10.02
C ILE A 142 4.63 -0.24 -11.44
N LYS A 143 5.20 0.68 -12.21
CA LYS A 143 4.84 0.89 -13.63
C LYS A 143 4.99 -0.39 -14.45
N THR A 144 6.09 -1.12 -14.25
CA THR A 144 6.33 -2.40 -14.91
C THR A 144 5.24 -3.45 -14.57
N ILE A 145 4.77 -3.48 -13.32
CA ILE A 145 3.65 -4.35 -12.91
C ILE A 145 2.37 -3.98 -13.67
N VAL A 146 2.07 -2.68 -13.76
CA VAL A 146 0.88 -2.18 -14.46
C VAL A 146 0.94 -2.50 -15.95
N GLU A 147 2.08 -2.21 -16.60
CA GLU A 147 2.32 -2.48 -18.02
C GLU A 147 2.15 -3.97 -18.35
N LYS A 148 2.78 -4.86 -17.56
CA LYS A 148 2.62 -6.31 -17.73
C LYS A 148 1.18 -6.77 -17.53
N THR A 149 0.47 -6.18 -16.56
CA THR A 149 -0.93 -6.51 -16.28
C THR A 149 -1.86 -6.08 -17.43
N GLY A 150 -1.53 -4.97 -18.10
CA GLY A 150 -2.25 -4.49 -19.28
C GLY A 150 -3.63 -3.91 -18.96
N THR A 151 -3.83 -3.39 -17.75
CA THR A 151 -5.08 -2.74 -17.33
C THR A 151 -4.82 -1.65 -16.31
N THR A 152 -5.68 -0.64 -16.26
CA THR A 152 -5.54 0.46 -15.30
C THR A 152 -5.73 -0.06 -13.86
N PRO A 153 -4.88 0.35 -12.89
CA PRO A 153 -4.98 -0.12 -11.51
C PRO A 153 -6.23 0.34 -10.77
N LEU A 154 -6.75 1.50 -11.16
CA LEU A 154 -7.91 2.13 -10.55
C LEU A 154 -8.59 3.05 -11.56
N THR A 155 -9.89 2.85 -11.80
CA THR A 155 -10.70 3.75 -12.62
C THR A 155 -11.25 4.93 -11.80
N GLU A 156 -11.81 5.95 -12.46
CA GLU A 156 -12.48 7.06 -11.77
C GLU A 156 -13.68 6.59 -10.94
N GLU A 157 -14.51 5.69 -11.49
CA GLU A 157 -15.62 5.10 -10.74
C GLU A 157 -15.13 4.31 -9.52
N GLU A 158 -14.04 3.55 -9.67
CA GLU A 158 -13.42 2.82 -8.55
C GLU A 158 -12.84 3.78 -7.49
N TRP A 159 -12.34 4.95 -7.91
CA TRP A 159 -11.87 6.02 -7.03
C TRP A 159 -13.02 6.68 -6.24
N GLU A 160 -14.16 6.93 -6.87
CA GLU A 160 -15.36 7.44 -6.20
C GLU A 160 -15.89 6.45 -5.16
N ASN A 161 -15.82 5.15 -5.44
CA ASN A 161 -16.22 4.11 -4.49
C ASN A 161 -15.33 4.05 -3.23
N LEU A 162 -14.10 4.57 -3.29
CA LEU A 162 -13.16 4.62 -2.18
C LEU A 162 -13.43 5.77 -1.19
N GLN A 163 -14.32 6.72 -1.50
CA GLN A 163 -14.60 7.87 -0.64
C GLN A 163 -14.86 7.52 0.84
N PRO A 164 -15.62 6.46 1.20
CA PRO A 164 -15.82 6.10 2.61
C PRO A 164 -14.52 5.72 3.36
N ILE A 165 -13.51 5.22 2.65
CA ILE A 165 -12.19 4.94 3.21
C ILE A 165 -11.36 6.22 3.27
N ILE A 166 -11.34 6.98 2.17
CA ILE A 166 -10.60 8.25 2.07
C ILE A 166 -11.04 9.22 3.17
N GLU A 167 -12.34 9.42 3.38
CA GLU A 167 -12.88 10.30 4.42
C GLU A 167 -12.49 9.87 5.83
N LYS A 168 -12.40 8.56 6.08
CA LYS A 168 -11.98 8.03 7.39
C LYS A 168 -10.50 8.23 7.67
N LEU A 169 -9.67 8.24 6.61
CA LEU A 169 -8.22 8.44 6.67
C LEU A 169 -7.85 9.92 6.65
N LYS A 170 -8.66 10.76 6.00
CA LYS A 170 -8.49 12.21 5.91
C LYS A 170 -8.37 12.82 7.30
N GLY A 171 -7.33 13.63 7.52
CA GLY A 171 -7.04 14.27 8.80
C GLY A 171 -6.48 13.35 9.88
N LYS A 172 -6.33 12.04 9.61
CA LYS A 172 -5.64 11.08 10.50
C LYS A 172 -4.27 10.67 9.97
N LEU A 173 -4.13 10.64 8.65
CA LEU A 173 -2.87 10.39 7.95
C LEU A 173 -2.65 11.50 6.92
N GLU A 174 -1.63 12.31 7.14
CA GLU A 174 -1.22 13.40 6.23
C GLU A 174 -0.16 12.89 5.26
N ILE A 175 -0.56 12.01 4.34
CA ILE A 175 0.36 11.29 3.45
C ILE A 175 -0.13 11.42 2.01
N LYS A 176 0.80 11.61 1.08
CA LYS A 176 0.51 11.69 -0.35
C LYS A 176 -0.27 10.46 -0.81
N GLY A 177 -1.26 10.69 -1.66
CA GLY A 177 -2.12 9.62 -2.16
C GLY A 177 -3.21 9.12 -1.21
N ILE A 178 -3.33 9.63 0.02
CA ILE A 178 -4.49 9.29 0.88
C ILE A 178 -5.78 9.90 0.31
N THR A 179 -5.74 11.19 -0.05
CA THR A 179 -6.90 11.95 -0.53
C THR A 179 -6.87 12.26 -2.03
N GLU A 180 -5.88 11.74 -2.76
CA GLU A 180 -5.69 11.98 -4.19
C GLU A 180 -5.35 10.68 -4.92
N ASN A 181 -5.78 10.56 -6.18
CA ASN A 181 -5.48 9.39 -7.01
C ASN A 181 -4.11 9.57 -7.69
N LEU A 182 -3.06 9.04 -7.05
CA LEU A 182 -1.69 9.14 -7.56
C LEU A 182 -1.42 8.36 -8.84
N TRP A 183 -2.30 7.46 -9.28
CA TRP A 183 -2.10 6.75 -10.56
C TRP A 183 -2.08 7.68 -11.77
N LYS A 184 -2.65 8.88 -11.65
CA LYS A 184 -2.64 9.90 -12.71
C LYS A 184 -1.29 10.61 -12.85
N THR A 185 -0.47 10.57 -11.81
CA THR A 185 0.77 11.35 -11.69
C THR A 185 1.99 10.50 -11.40
N LEU A 186 1.83 9.16 -11.36
CA LEU A 186 2.89 8.21 -11.06
C LEU A 186 3.94 8.13 -12.16
#